data_AF-A0AAC9I9R7-F1
#
_entry.id   AF-A0AAC9I9R7-F1
#
_cell.length_a   1.000
_cell.length_b   1.000
_cell.length_c   1.000
_cell.angle_alpha   90.00
_cell.angle_beta   90.00
_cell.angle_gamma   90.00
#
_symmetry.space_group_name_H-M   'P 1'
#
loop_
_entity.id
_entity.type
_entity.pdbx_description
1 polymer ?
#
loop_
_entity_poly.entity_id
_entity_poly.type
_entity_poly.pdbx_seq_one_letter_code
_entity_poly.pdbx_strand_id
1 'polypeptide(L)'
;MSGVEHDDLPDAVSALLDAADADVLLRDAESLAAGLVEAGWTPEVESGRFGADGWDVLSSARAPHVSVFLDGEVSRVRGAALAVASAMKAVPHRWVFDSEGPDWSTWSVDDERWDAESVDALEWTGADVVVTLFTAGETPAGRDTLPTHLHLAIERADTPSDGLPRDDDRARRVLREGSVIDRWYLTGEDDLPDDVLTALEADPDPRVRAAAESERWIRERSLGEQPPGL
;
A
#
# COMPACT_ATOMS: atom_id res chain seq x y z
N MET A 1 -3.12 32.03 -21.04
CA MET A 1 -2.54 31.72 -19.72
C MET A 1 -3.54 30.84 -19.02
N SER A 2 -3.51 29.53 -19.32
CA SER A 2 -4.32 28.55 -18.62
C SER A 2 -3.52 28.16 -17.38
N GLY A 3 -4.09 28.40 -16.20
CA GLY A 3 -3.53 27.88 -14.96
C GLY A 3 -3.56 26.36 -15.04
N VAL A 4 -2.41 25.74 -14.84
CA VAL A 4 -2.36 24.33 -14.50
C VAL A 4 -2.93 24.28 -13.08
N GLU A 5 -4.16 23.80 -12.93
CA GLU A 5 -4.66 23.35 -11.62
C GLU A 5 -3.61 22.34 -11.14
N HIS A 6 -2.88 22.69 -10.08
CA HIS A 6 -2.24 21.64 -9.29
C HIS A 6 -3.41 20.85 -8.74
N ASP A 7 -3.58 19.60 -9.18
CA ASP A 7 -4.46 18.70 -8.47
C ASP A 7 -3.88 18.58 -7.07
N ASP A 8 -4.53 19.25 -6.12
CA ASP A 8 -4.20 19.16 -4.72
C ASP A 8 -4.26 17.69 -4.31
N LEU A 9 -3.29 17.26 -3.50
CA LEU A 9 -3.24 15.91 -2.98
C LEU A 9 -4.54 15.63 -2.20
N PRO A 10 -5.24 14.50 -2.41
CA PRO A 10 -6.47 14.22 -1.67
C PRO A 10 -6.24 14.27 -0.16
N ASP A 11 -7.24 14.75 0.58
CA ASP A 11 -7.19 14.86 2.04
C ASP A 11 -6.79 13.52 2.68
N ALA A 12 -7.25 12.40 2.11
CA ALA A 12 -6.95 11.07 2.63
C ALA A 12 -5.47 10.66 2.53
N VAL A 13 -4.80 11.05 1.44
CA VAL A 13 -3.36 10.80 1.28
C VAL A 13 -2.57 11.75 2.19
N SER A 14 -2.97 13.02 2.26
CA SER A 14 -2.34 14.00 3.15
C SER A 14 -2.42 13.58 4.63
N ALA A 15 -3.60 13.18 5.10
CA ALA A 15 -3.82 12.72 6.47
C ALA A 15 -3.05 11.42 6.77
N LEU A 16 -2.93 10.52 5.80
CA LEU A 16 -2.12 9.30 5.93
C LEU A 16 -0.62 9.63 6.13
N LEU A 17 -0.06 10.54 5.33
CA LEU A 17 1.32 10.99 5.48
C LEU A 17 1.56 11.67 6.84
N ASP A 18 0.59 12.42 7.33
CA ASP A 18 0.65 13.02 8.67
C ASP A 18 0.65 11.96 9.78
N ALA A 19 -0.12 10.88 9.62
CA ALA A 19 -0.21 9.78 10.58
C ALA A 19 0.95 8.77 10.50
N ALA A 20 1.80 8.83 9.46
CA ALA A 20 2.86 7.87 9.16
C ALA A 20 3.94 7.75 10.27
N ASP A 21 3.68 6.89 11.26
CA ASP A 21 4.52 6.68 12.44
C ASP A 21 4.42 5.22 12.91
N ALA A 22 5.54 4.68 13.43
CA ALA A 22 5.67 3.28 13.81
C ALA A 22 4.87 2.91 15.07
N ASP A 23 4.70 3.85 15.99
CA ASP A 23 4.00 3.68 17.26
C ASP A 23 2.55 4.21 17.22
N VAL A 24 2.15 4.83 16.10
CA VAL A 24 0.77 5.27 15.86
C VAL A 24 0.12 4.41 14.78
N LEU A 25 0.33 4.72 13.50
CA LEU A 25 -0.32 4.05 12.39
C LEU A 25 0.13 2.58 12.25
N LEU A 26 1.44 2.33 12.33
CA LEU A 26 2.04 1.01 12.08
C LEU A 26 2.27 0.20 13.37
N ARG A 27 1.50 0.48 14.43
CA ARG A 27 1.65 -0.18 15.74
C ARG A 27 1.08 -1.59 15.76
N ASP A 28 -0.16 -1.74 15.32
CA ASP A 28 -0.91 -3.00 15.29
C ASP A 28 -2.10 -2.90 14.30
N ALA A 29 -2.78 -4.02 14.07
CA ALA A 29 -3.91 -4.13 13.13
C ALA A 29 -5.02 -3.11 13.41
N GLU A 30 -5.35 -2.91 14.69
CA GLU A 30 -6.40 -1.98 15.12
C GLU A 30 -6.00 -0.53 14.85
N SER A 31 -4.77 -0.15 15.19
CA SER A 31 -4.27 1.21 14.95
C SER A 31 -4.17 1.51 13.47
N LEU A 32 -3.79 0.52 12.66
CA LEU A 32 -3.69 0.62 11.22
C LEU A 32 -5.07 0.84 10.58
N ALA A 33 -6.03 -0.04 10.86
CA ALA A 33 -7.39 0.09 10.32
C ALA A 33 -8.08 1.37 10.81
N ALA A 34 -7.96 1.70 12.11
CA ALA A 34 -8.54 2.92 12.66
C ALA A 34 -7.90 4.17 12.05
N GLY A 35 -6.57 4.21 11.96
CA GLY A 35 -5.84 5.34 11.38
C GLY A 35 -6.18 5.57 9.90
N LEU A 36 -6.34 4.49 9.12
CA LEU A 36 -6.79 4.59 7.73
C LEU A 36 -8.22 5.14 7.63
N VAL A 37 -9.15 4.64 8.46
CA VAL A 37 -10.53 5.16 8.47
C VAL A 37 -10.58 6.62 8.93
N GLU A 38 -9.81 7.00 9.95
CA GLU A 38 -9.72 8.38 10.45
C GLU A 38 -9.11 9.32 9.40
N ALA A 39 -8.16 8.83 8.60
CA ALA A 39 -7.62 9.56 7.45
C ALA A 39 -8.62 9.66 6.29
N GLY A 40 -9.75 8.94 6.30
CA GLY A 40 -10.79 9.03 5.27
C GLY A 40 -10.79 7.88 4.26
N TRP A 41 -10.01 6.83 4.48
CA TRP A 41 -10.02 5.64 3.66
C TRP A 41 -11.21 4.73 4.02
N THR A 42 -11.92 4.25 3.00
CA THR A 42 -13.06 3.35 3.21
C THR A 42 -12.61 1.90 3.09
N PRO A 43 -12.85 1.04 4.09
CA PRO A 43 -12.46 -0.38 4.01
C PRO A 43 -13.25 -1.10 2.91
N GLU A 44 -12.55 -1.95 2.16
CA GLU A 44 -13.13 -2.84 1.17
C GLU A 44 -13.39 -4.24 1.76
N VAL A 45 -13.79 -5.19 0.91
CA VAL A 45 -14.08 -6.56 1.37
C VAL A 45 -12.78 -7.34 1.57
N GLU A 46 -11.85 -7.18 0.63
CA GLU A 46 -10.52 -7.77 0.60
C GLU A 46 -9.71 -7.39 1.83
N SER A 47 -8.87 -8.32 2.29
CA SER A 47 -8.09 -8.15 3.49
C SER A 47 -7.15 -6.96 3.39
N GLY A 48 -7.22 -6.04 4.36
CA GLY A 48 -6.32 -4.89 4.43
C GLY A 48 -6.48 -3.88 3.30
N ARG A 49 -7.52 -4.01 2.47
CA ARG A 49 -7.77 -3.12 1.33
C ARG A 49 -8.70 -1.97 1.72
N PHE A 50 -8.36 -0.77 1.26
CA PHE A 50 -9.17 0.43 1.43
C PHE A 50 -9.15 1.27 0.15
N GLY A 51 -10.14 2.13 -0.04
CA GLY A 51 -10.21 3.02 -1.20
C GLY A 51 -10.69 4.44 -0.84
N ALA A 52 -10.21 5.42 -1.60
CA ALA A 52 -10.67 6.82 -1.55
C ALA A 52 -10.36 7.55 -2.87
N ASP A 53 -11.35 8.19 -3.49
CA ASP A 53 -11.16 9.08 -4.65
C ASP A 53 -10.34 8.50 -5.83
N GLY A 54 -10.48 7.20 -6.08
CA GLY A 54 -9.76 6.48 -7.13
C GLY A 54 -8.30 6.13 -6.78
N TRP A 55 -7.95 6.27 -5.51
CA TRP A 55 -6.75 5.69 -4.90
C TRP A 55 -7.11 4.43 -4.14
N ASP A 56 -6.18 3.48 -4.14
CA ASP A 56 -6.27 2.22 -3.44
C ASP A 56 -5.20 2.15 -2.36
N VAL A 57 -5.53 1.53 -1.24
CA VAL A 57 -4.58 1.16 -0.18
C VAL A 57 -4.60 -0.35 -0.03
N LEU A 58 -3.42 -0.94 -0.01
CA LEU A 58 -3.19 -2.28 0.51
C LEU A 58 -2.35 -2.15 1.79
N SER A 59 -2.85 -2.71 2.88
CA SER A 59 -2.17 -2.68 4.16
C SER A 59 -2.01 -4.09 4.72
N SER A 60 -0.93 -4.34 5.45
CA SER A 60 -0.72 -5.59 6.18
C SER A 60 -0.60 -5.27 7.66
N ALA A 61 -1.18 -6.12 8.51
CA ALA A 61 -1.01 -6.02 9.96
C ALA A 61 0.19 -6.83 10.50
N ARG A 62 0.85 -7.62 9.66
CA ARG A 62 2.02 -8.43 10.02
C ARG A 62 3.24 -7.86 9.30
N ALA A 63 4.21 -7.37 10.09
CA ALA A 63 5.10 -6.30 9.66
C ALA A 63 4.26 -5.12 9.13
N PRO A 64 3.62 -4.36 10.05
CA PRO A 64 2.67 -3.34 9.66
C PRO A 64 3.23 -2.37 8.62
N HIS A 65 2.55 -2.29 7.48
CA HIS A 65 2.90 -1.39 6.39
C HIS A 65 1.66 -0.98 5.61
N VAL A 66 1.81 0.12 4.87
CA VAL A 66 0.78 0.65 3.97
C VAL A 66 1.42 0.84 2.60
N SER A 67 0.76 0.33 1.57
CA SER A 67 1.04 0.63 0.17
C SER A 67 -0.16 1.36 -0.41
N VAL A 68 0.07 2.54 -0.97
CA VAL A 68 -0.94 3.37 -1.62
C VAL A 68 -0.68 3.38 -3.12
N PHE A 69 -1.73 3.21 -3.91
CA PHE A 69 -1.66 3.11 -5.35
C PHE A 69 -2.56 4.14 -6.03
N LEU A 70 -2.09 4.67 -7.15
CA LEU A 70 -2.89 5.44 -8.08
C LEU A 70 -2.49 5.06 -9.51
N ASP A 71 -3.47 4.56 -10.26
CA ASP A 71 -3.32 4.25 -11.67
C ASP A 71 -4.10 5.24 -12.54
N GLY A 72 -3.61 5.49 -13.76
CA GLY A 72 -4.39 6.21 -14.77
C GLY A 72 -3.54 6.98 -15.77
N GLU A 73 -4.05 8.15 -16.16
CA GLU A 73 -3.43 9.02 -17.16
C GLU A 73 -2.08 9.57 -16.68
N VAL A 74 -1.12 9.66 -17.60
CA VAL A 74 0.28 10.05 -17.30
C VAL A 74 0.38 11.35 -16.52
N SER A 75 -0.33 12.39 -16.96
CA SER A 75 -0.29 13.71 -16.33
C SER A 75 -0.86 13.70 -14.91
N ARG A 76 -1.92 12.92 -14.67
CA ARG A 76 -2.55 12.77 -13.35
C ARG A 76 -1.59 12.08 -12.38
N VAL A 77 -0.98 10.98 -12.80
CA VAL A 77 -0.08 10.20 -11.96
C VAL A 77 1.19 10.99 -11.63
N ARG A 78 1.83 11.61 -12.63
CA ARG A 78 3.00 12.48 -12.40
C ARG A 78 2.66 13.68 -11.52
N GLY A 79 1.50 14.32 -11.73
CA GLY A 79 1.02 15.41 -10.89
C GLY A 79 0.86 14.98 -9.43
N ALA A 80 0.21 13.84 -9.19
CA ALA A 80 0.05 13.26 -7.86
C ALA A 80 1.40 12.89 -7.21
N ALA A 81 2.33 12.31 -7.96
CA ALA A 81 3.68 11.99 -7.49
C ALA A 81 4.42 13.24 -7.00
N LEU A 82 4.38 14.31 -7.78
CA LEU A 82 4.97 15.61 -7.41
C LEU A 82 4.28 16.22 -6.18
N ALA A 83 2.95 16.08 -6.07
CA ALA A 83 2.20 16.57 -4.92
C ALA A 83 2.57 15.82 -3.62
N VAL A 84 2.68 14.49 -3.66
CA VAL A 84 3.16 13.66 -2.53
C VAL A 84 4.57 14.08 -2.13
N ALA A 85 5.50 14.18 -3.09
CA ALA A 85 6.88 14.56 -2.80
C ALA A 85 6.98 15.99 -2.22
N SER A 86 6.15 16.92 -2.70
CA SER A 86 6.05 18.27 -2.15
C SER A 86 5.56 18.27 -0.70
N ALA A 87 4.52 17.48 -0.38
CA ALA A 87 4.00 17.33 0.97
C ALA A 87 5.08 16.77 1.93
N MET A 88 5.83 15.75 1.51
CA MET A 88 6.94 15.19 2.29
C MET A 88 8.04 16.23 2.55
N LYS A 89 8.40 17.03 1.53
CA LYS A 89 9.40 18.10 1.66
C LYS A 89 8.95 19.30 2.49
N ALA A 90 7.64 19.48 2.70
CA ALA A 90 7.11 20.58 3.52
C ALA A 90 7.37 20.42 5.02
N VAL A 91 7.70 19.20 5.48
CA VAL A 91 8.02 18.90 6.88
C VAL A 91 9.45 18.34 7.05
N PRO A 92 10.49 19.12 6.67
CA PRO A 92 11.88 18.63 6.59
C PRO A 92 12.53 18.32 7.94
N HIS A 93 11.85 18.61 9.05
CA HIS A 93 12.29 18.25 10.40
C HIS A 93 11.85 16.83 10.80
N ARG A 94 10.87 16.26 10.10
CA ARG A 94 10.36 14.91 10.33
C ARG A 94 11.10 13.88 9.48
N TRP A 95 11.47 14.27 8.26
CA TRP A 95 12.00 13.36 7.25
C TRP A 95 13.40 13.73 6.82
N VAL A 96 14.26 12.72 6.72
CA VAL A 96 15.54 12.79 6.02
C VAL A 96 15.32 12.26 4.61
N PHE A 97 15.50 13.12 3.60
CA PHE A 97 15.35 12.74 2.21
C PHE A 97 16.63 12.08 1.67
N ASP A 98 16.48 10.97 0.96
CA ASP A 98 17.53 10.28 0.22
C ASP A 98 17.04 9.82 -1.15
N SER A 99 17.95 9.68 -2.11
CA SER A 99 17.66 9.08 -3.41
C SER A 99 18.95 8.56 -4.05
N GLU A 100 18.89 7.33 -4.57
CA GLU A 100 19.99 6.75 -5.35
C GLU A 100 20.18 7.45 -6.72
N GLY A 101 19.12 8.10 -7.20
CA GLY A 101 19.02 8.70 -8.53
C GLY A 101 18.77 10.21 -8.51
N PRO A 102 18.38 10.77 -9.67
CA PRO A 102 17.94 12.15 -9.76
C PRO A 102 16.71 12.42 -8.89
N ASP A 103 16.75 13.50 -8.11
CA ASP A 103 15.57 14.00 -7.39
C ASP A 103 14.52 14.56 -8.38
N TRP A 104 13.64 13.67 -8.84
CA TRP A 104 12.61 13.98 -9.82
C TRP A 104 11.47 14.82 -9.24
N SER A 105 11.38 14.98 -7.91
CA SER A 105 10.37 15.86 -7.32
C SER A 105 10.57 17.35 -7.63
N THR A 106 11.70 17.68 -8.27
CA THR A 106 12.01 19.03 -8.78
C THR A 106 11.63 19.22 -10.25
N TRP A 107 11.16 18.16 -10.91
CA TRP A 107 10.79 18.17 -12.33
C TRP A 107 9.38 18.72 -12.53
N SER A 108 9.08 19.20 -13.73
CA SER A 108 7.70 19.49 -14.14
C SER A 108 6.99 18.22 -14.61
N VAL A 109 5.65 18.21 -14.60
CA VAL A 109 4.84 17.08 -15.12
C VAL A 109 5.22 16.67 -16.55
N ASP A 110 5.55 17.64 -17.40
CA ASP A 110 5.89 17.44 -18.81
C ASP A 110 7.41 17.30 -19.08
N ASP A 111 8.22 17.05 -18.04
CA ASP A 111 9.67 16.93 -18.20
C ASP A 111 10.06 15.68 -19.02
N GLU A 112 10.86 15.85 -20.08
CA GLU A 112 11.26 14.73 -20.96
C GLU A 112 12.03 13.62 -20.22
N ARG A 113 12.62 13.92 -19.06
CA ARG A 113 13.34 12.93 -18.25
C ARG A 113 12.45 11.86 -17.64
N TRP A 114 11.13 12.09 -17.56
CA TRP A 114 10.19 11.06 -17.12
C TRP A 114 10.11 9.87 -18.07
N ASP A 115 10.50 10.03 -19.34
CA ASP A 115 10.44 8.99 -20.35
C ASP A 115 11.75 8.18 -20.43
N ALA A 116 12.64 8.34 -19.44
CA ALA A 116 13.82 7.50 -19.28
C ALA A 116 13.42 6.03 -19.01
N GLU A 117 14.31 5.08 -19.36
CA GLU A 117 14.05 3.64 -19.21
C GLU A 117 13.77 3.22 -17.75
N SER A 118 14.26 3.99 -16.79
CA SER A 118 14.07 3.78 -15.35
C SER A 118 14.13 5.10 -14.60
N VAL A 119 13.19 5.30 -13.68
CA VAL A 119 13.19 6.41 -12.72
C VAL A 119 13.31 5.80 -11.33
N ASP A 120 14.35 6.20 -10.59
CA ASP A 120 14.60 5.70 -9.25
C ASP A 120 13.53 6.19 -8.27
N ALA A 121 13.25 5.38 -7.25
CA ALA A 121 12.35 5.78 -6.18
C ALA A 121 12.96 6.93 -5.35
N LEU A 122 12.08 7.73 -4.75
CA LEU A 122 12.46 8.71 -3.74
C LEU A 122 12.20 8.12 -2.36
N GLU A 123 13.12 8.33 -1.43
CA GLU A 123 13.00 7.81 -0.07
C GLU A 123 13.03 8.94 0.96
N TRP A 124 12.21 8.79 2.00
CA TRP A 124 12.22 9.62 3.19
C TRP A 124 12.28 8.74 4.43
N THR A 125 13.36 8.87 5.19
CA THR A 125 13.54 8.17 6.45
C THR A 125 13.10 9.05 7.62
N GLY A 126 12.14 8.57 8.41
CA GLY A 126 11.76 9.12 9.70
C GLY A 126 12.54 8.45 10.85
N ALA A 127 12.05 8.56 12.09
CA ALA A 127 12.70 7.90 13.22
C ALA A 127 12.65 6.37 13.11
N ASP A 128 11.45 5.82 12.88
CA ASP A 128 11.19 4.38 12.84
C ASP A 128 10.35 3.96 11.61
N VAL A 129 10.20 4.86 10.63
CA VAL A 129 9.42 4.67 9.42
C VAL A 129 10.24 5.05 8.19
N VAL A 130 10.11 4.28 7.13
CA VAL A 130 10.64 4.60 5.79
C VAL A 130 9.44 4.83 4.87
N VAL A 131 9.48 5.93 4.11
CA VAL A 131 8.50 6.26 3.09
C VAL A 131 9.17 6.22 1.73
N THR A 132 8.69 5.36 0.84
CA THR A 132 9.23 5.20 -0.51
C THR A 132 8.17 5.60 -1.53
N LEU A 133 8.55 6.47 -2.46
CA LEU A 133 7.68 6.94 -3.53
C LEU A 133 8.26 6.54 -4.88
N PHE A 134 7.48 5.76 -5.62
CA PHE A 134 7.84 5.25 -6.93
C PHE A 134 6.76 5.60 -7.95
N THR A 135 7.18 5.96 -9.16
CA THR A 135 6.26 6.14 -10.28
C THR A 135 6.88 5.63 -11.57
N ALA A 136 6.06 5.00 -12.41
CA ALA A 136 6.47 4.54 -13.72
C ALA A 136 5.36 4.79 -14.73
N GLY A 137 5.78 5.05 -15.98
CA GLY A 137 4.89 5.14 -17.13
C GLY A 137 4.19 3.83 -17.45
N GLU A 138 3.45 3.82 -18.56
CA GLU A 138 2.89 2.58 -19.09
C GLU A 138 3.98 1.53 -19.30
N THR A 139 3.82 0.38 -18.63
CA THR A 139 4.87 -0.65 -18.59
C THR A 139 4.34 -1.95 -19.20
N PRO A 140 5.08 -2.60 -20.11
CA PRO A 140 4.68 -3.90 -20.65
C PRO A 140 4.54 -4.96 -19.54
N ALA A 141 3.39 -5.64 -19.47
CA ALA A 141 3.11 -6.71 -18.52
C ALA A 141 2.56 -7.95 -19.26
N GLY A 142 3.48 -8.78 -19.74
CA GLY A 142 3.14 -9.97 -20.51
C GLY A 142 2.48 -9.61 -21.85
N ARG A 143 1.19 -9.93 -22.00
CA ARG A 143 0.40 -9.59 -23.21
C ARG A 143 -0.32 -8.26 -23.10
N ASP A 144 -0.36 -7.70 -21.90
CA ASP A 144 -1.08 -6.47 -21.58
C ASP A 144 -0.07 -5.37 -21.24
N THR A 145 -0.59 -4.16 -21.02
CA THR A 145 0.18 -3.01 -20.56
C THR A 145 -0.38 -2.62 -19.20
N LEU A 146 0.50 -2.48 -18.20
CA LEU A 146 0.13 -1.83 -16.94
C LEU A 146 -0.02 -0.34 -17.21
N PRO A 147 -1.09 0.29 -16.70
CA PRO A 147 -1.24 1.74 -16.81
C PRO A 147 -0.07 2.44 -16.13
N THR A 148 0.05 3.74 -16.41
CA THR A 148 0.94 4.59 -15.61
C THR A 148 0.47 4.55 -14.17
N HIS A 149 1.41 4.37 -13.25
CA HIS A 149 1.11 4.10 -11.85
C HIS A 149 2.04 4.84 -10.90
N LEU A 150 1.51 5.10 -9.72
CA LEU A 150 2.20 5.62 -8.56
C LEU A 150 2.07 4.57 -7.45
N HIS A 151 3.17 4.32 -6.76
CA HIS A 151 3.19 3.55 -5.52
C HIS A 151 3.88 4.37 -4.43
N LEU A 152 3.18 4.54 -3.32
CA LEU A 152 3.68 5.13 -2.09
C LEU A 152 3.67 4.05 -1.01
N ALA A 153 4.85 3.64 -0.55
CA ALA A 153 5.01 2.70 0.55
C ALA A 153 5.35 3.43 1.85
N ILE A 154 4.76 3.01 2.96
CA ILE A 154 5.05 3.47 4.32
C ILE A 154 5.29 2.22 5.16
N GLU A 155 6.53 2.03 5.57
CA GLU A 155 7.01 0.80 6.20
C GLU A 155 7.73 1.10 7.50
N ARG A 156 7.71 0.16 8.46
CA ARG A 156 8.57 0.29 9.64
C ARG A 156 10.02 0.03 9.27
N ALA A 157 10.92 0.90 9.73
CA ALA A 157 12.36 0.77 9.48
C ALA A 157 12.99 -0.50 10.10
N ASP A 158 12.31 -1.13 11.07
CA ASP A 158 12.73 -2.37 11.71
C ASP A 158 12.20 -3.65 11.02
N THR A 159 11.44 -3.51 9.93
CA THR A 159 10.93 -4.65 9.15
C THR A 159 12.06 -5.25 8.29
N PRO A 160 12.32 -6.56 8.36
CA PRO A 160 13.28 -7.21 7.47
C PRO A 160 12.85 -7.12 6.00
N SER A 161 13.82 -6.93 5.09
CA SER A 161 13.57 -6.86 3.64
C SER A 161 12.92 -8.13 3.05
N ASP A 162 13.23 -9.29 3.64
CA ASP A 162 12.65 -10.59 3.24
C ASP A 162 11.31 -10.88 3.93
N GLY A 163 10.77 -9.91 4.69
CA GLY A 163 9.56 -10.04 5.48
C GLY A 163 9.73 -10.84 6.77
N LEU A 164 8.62 -11.06 7.49
CA LEU A 164 8.61 -11.84 8.73
C LEU A 164 8.43 -13.34 8.44
N PRO A 165 9.22 -14.22 9.08
CA PRO A 165 9.13 -15.65 8.85
C PRO A 165 7.77 -16.18 9.30
N ARG A 166 7.11 -17.04 8.51
CA ARG A 166 5.81 -17.65 8.81
C ARG A 166 5.64 -18.08 10.28
N ASP A 167 4.48 -17.78 10.87
CA ASP A 167 4.14 -18.09 12.27
C ASP A 167 2.70 -18.63 12.40
N ASP A 168 2.56 -19.94 12.27
CA ASP A 168 1.26 -20.61 12.36
C ASP A 168 0.64 -20.55 13.75
N ASP A 169 1.47 -20.52 14.80
CA ASP A 169 1.01 -20.46 16.18
C ASP A 169 0.39 -19.09 16.48
N ARG A 170 0.96 -18.02 15.91
CA ARG A 170 0.32 -16.69 15.90
C ARG A 170 -1.01 -16.73 15.16
N ALA A 171 -1.07 -17.28 13.95
CA ALA A 171 -2.32 -17.33 13.18
C ALA A 171 -3.44 -18.03 13.97
N ARG A 172 -3.15 -19.19 14.59
CA ARG A 172 -4.09 -19.90 15.46
C ARG A 172 -4.44 -19.15 16.73
N ARG A 173 -3.55 -18.31 17.26
CA ARG A 173 -3.83 -17.43 18.41
C ARG A 173 -4.76 -16.30 18.01
N VAL A 174 -4.53 -15.65 16.88
CA VAL A 174 -5.41 -14.60 16.32
C VAL A 174 -6.82 -15.14 16.10
N LEU A 175 -6.98 -16.35 15.60
CA LEU A 175 -8.30 -16.97 15.48
C LEU A 175 -9.05 -17.13 16.82
N ARG A 176 -8.32 -17.47 17.90
CA ARG A 176 -8.92 -17.74 19.21
C ARG A 176 -9.16 -16.48 20.03
N GLU A 177 -8.27 -15.51 19.92
CA GLU A 177 -8.11 -14.40 20.87
C GLU A 177 -8.13 -13.02 20.19
N GLY A 178 -7.90 -12.96 18.87
CA GLY A 178 -7.81 -11.72 18.11
C GLY A 178 -9.18 -11.08 17.88
N SER A 179 -9.16 -9.78 17.62
CA SER A 179 -10.35 -9.02 17.28
C SER A 179 -10.90 -9.41 15.90
N VAL A 180 -12.02 -8.79 15.52
CA VAL A 180 -12.52 -8.93 14.14
C VAL A 180 -11.54 -8.34 13.14
N ILE A 181 -10.87 -7.23 13.47
CA ILE A 181 -9.88 -6.59 12.60
C ILE A 181 -8.64 -7.47 12.46
N ASP A 182 -8.15 -8.05 13.56
CA ASP A 182 -7.02 -8.99 13.51
C ASP A 182 -7.34 -10.18 12.58
N ARG A 183 -8.55 -10.75 12.73
CA ARG A 183 -8.97 -11.90 11.90
C ARG A 183 -9.26 -11.49 10.46
N TRP A 184 -9.75 -10.27 10.20
CA TRP A 184 -9.93 -9.73 8.85
C TRP A 184 -8.59 -9.60 8.14
N TYR A 185 -7.57 -8.98 8.76
CA TYR A 185 -6.22 -8.93 8.21
C TYR A 185 -5.58 -10.31 8.04
N LEU A 186 -5.85 -11.24 8.96
CA LEU A 186 -5.35 -12.60 8.84
C LEU A 186 -5.85 -13.29 7.57
N THR A 187 -7.02 -12.93 7.01
CA THR A 187 -7.54 -13.61 5.81
C THR A 187 -6.68 -13.46 4.57
N GLY A 188 -5.93 -12.35 4.47
CA GLY A 188 -5.01 -12.06 3.35
C GLY A 188 -3.56 -12.42 3.62
N GLU A 189 -3.23 -13.08 4.75
CA GLU A 189 -1.87 -13.59 4.93
C GLU A 189 -1.62 -14.79 4.01
N ASP A 190 -0.43 -14.83 3.41
CA ASP A 190 -0.03 -15.93 2.53
C ASP A 190 0.25 -17.24 3.29
N ASP A 191 0.12 -18.36 2.58
CA ASP A 191 0.49 -19.70 3.03
C ASP A 191 -0.13 -20.15 4.37
N LEU A 192 -1.30 -19.64 4.73
CA LEU A 192 -1.98 -20.02 5.98
C LEU A 192 -2.27 -21.53 6.05
N PRO A 193 -2.19 -22.14 7.25
CA PRO A 193 -2.62 -23.51 7.45
C PRO A 193 -4.09 -23.76 7.04
N ASP A 194 -4.39 -24.94 6.48
CA ASP A 194 -5.76 -25.32 6.09
C ASP A 194 -6.78 -25.20 7.24
N ASP A 195 -6.36 -25.52 8.47
CA ASP A 195 -7.22 -25.40 9.65
C ASP A 195 -7.56 -23.94 9.96
N VAL A 196 -6.63 -23.02 9.66
CA VAL A 196 -6.82 -21.59 9.83
C VAL A 196 -7.74 -21.03 8.76
N LEU A 197 -7.51 -21.38 7.49
CA LEU A 197 -8.35 -20.99 6.36
C LEU A 197 -9.80 -21.44 6.56
N THR A 198 -10.00 -22.71 6.92
CA THR A 198 -11.33 -23.28 7.19
C THR A 198 -12.05 -22.52 8.32
N ALA A 199 -11.31 -22.12 9.36
CA ALA A 199 -11.89 -21.36 10.46
C ALA A 199 -12.29 -19.93 10.06
N LEU A 200 -11.48 -19.25 9.23
CA LEU A 200 -11.79 -17.91 8.71
C LEU A 200 -13.03 -17.91 7.80
N GLU A 201 -13.16 -18.92 6.93
CA GLU A 201 -14.34 -19.08 6.07
C GLU A 201 -15.63 -19.34 6.89
N ALA A 202 -15.49 -19.90 8.09
CA ALA A 202 -16.58 -20.18 9.01
C ALA A 202 -16.70 -19.14 10.16
N ASP A 203 -16.02 -18.00 10.07
CA ASP A 203 -15.98 -17.01 11.15
C ASP A 203 -17.38 -16.51 11.54
N PRO A 204 -17.67 -16.31 12.83
CA PRO A 204 -18.95 -15.76 13.25
C PRO A 204 -19.21 -14.34 12.73
N ASP A 205 -18.17 -13.53 12.46
CA ASP A 205 -18.33 -12.19 11.89
C ASP A 205 -18.45 -12.27 10.35
N PRO A 206 -19.53 -11.72 9.75
CA PRO A 206 -19.72 -11.76 8.31
C PRO A 206 -18.65 -11.02 7.52
N ARG A 207 -17.95 -10.03 8.10
CA ARG A 207 -16.88 -9.29 7.41
C ARG A 207 -15.66 -10.16 7.20
N VAL A 208 -15.27 -10.93 8.21
CA VAL A 208 -14.15 -11.88 8.12
C VAL A 208 -14.46 -12.96 7.09
N ARG A 209 -15.69 -13.50 7.09
CA ARG A 209 -16.09 -14.50 6.08
C ARG A 209 -16.07 -13.95 4.66
N ALA A 210 -16.56 -12.72 4.45
CA ALA A 210 -16.56 -12.09 3.14
C ALA A 210 -15.13 -11.85 2.63
N ALA A 211 -14.23 -11.40 3.51
CA ALA A 211 -12.82 -11.26 3.18
C ALA A 211 -12.17 -12.61 2.86
N ALA A 212 -12.38 -13.63 3.69
CA ALA A 212 -11.86 -14.99 3.46
C ALA A 212 -12.34 -15.59 2.13
N GLU A 213 -13.60 -15.35 1.76
CA GLU A 213 -14.14 -15.74 0.46
C GLU A 213 -13.44 -14.98 -0.67
N SER A 214 -13.30 -13.66 -0.58
CA SER A 214 -12.61 -12.85 -1.59
C SER A 214 -11.16 -13.28 -1.80
N GLU A 215 -10.41 -13.46 -0.73
CA GLU A 215 -9.00 -13.90 -0.78
C GLU A 215 -8.84 -15.29 -1.38
N ARG A 216 -9.80 -16.20 -1.14
CA ARG A 216 -9.82 -17.50 -1.82
C ARG A 216 -9.97 -17.34 -3.33
N TRP A 217 -10.91 -16.51 -3.77
CA TRP A 217 -11.13 -16.25 -5.20
C TRP A 217 -9.89 -15.63 -5.86
N ILE A 218 -9.22 -14.70 -5.19
CA ILE A 218 -7.97 -14.07 -5.66
C ILE A 218 -6.88 -15.14 -5.83
N ARG A 219 -6.63 -15.95 -4.78
CA ARG A 219 -5.63 -17.03 -4.81
C ARG A 219 -5.89 -18.05 -5.92
N GLU A 220 -7.14 -18.49 -6.08
CA GLU A 220 -7.53 -19.44 -7.13
C GLU A 220 -7.28 -18.87 -8.54
N ARG A 221 -7.54 -17.57 -8.73
CA ARG A 221 -7.31 -16.90 -10.01
C ARG A 221 -5.81 -16.75 -10.31
N SER A 222 -5.01 -16.34 -9.33
CA SER A 222 -3.55 -16.22 -9.48
C SER A 222 -2.88 -17.57 -9.81
N LEU A 223 -3.40 -18.67 -9.25
CA LEU A 223 -2.95 -20.03 -9.58
C LEU A 223 -3.43 -20.51 -10.96
N GLY A 224 -4.60 -20.04 -11.41
CA GLY A 224 -5.17 -20.35 -12.73
C GLY A 224 -4.49 -19.62 -13.90
N GLU A 225 -3.74 -18.55 -13.63
CA GLU A 225 -2.99 -17.76 -14.62
C GLU A 225 -1.55 -18.26 -14.85
N GLN A 226 -1.10 -19.37 -14.23
CA GLN A 226 0.17 -19.99 -14.64
C GLN A 226 0.06 -20.53 -16.09
N PRO A 227 0.82 -19.99 -17.06
CA PRO A 227 0.91 -20.64 -18.36
C PRO A 227 1.55 -22.03 -18.15
N PRO A 228 1.10 -23.08 -18.85
CA PRO A 228 1.83 -24.34 -18.86
C PRO A 228 3.27 -24.03 -19.28
N GLY A 229 4.23 -24.42 -18.44
CA GLY A 229 5.65 -24.16 -18.64
C GLY A 229 6.07 -24.51 -20.07
N LEU A 230 6.81 -23.57 -20.68
CA LEU A 230 7.57 -23.81 -21.90
C LEU A 230 8.76 -24.73 -21.62
#